data_AF-M6Q704-F1
#
_entry.id   AF-M6Q704-F1
#
_cell.length_a   1.000
_cell.length_b   1.000
_cell.length_c   1.000
_cell.angle_alpha   90.00
_cell.angle_beta   90.00
_cell.angle_gamma   90.00
#
_symmetry.space_group_name_H-M   'P 1'
#
loop_
_entity.id
_entity.type
_entity.pdbx_description
1 polymer ?
#
loop_
_entity_poly.entity_id
_entity_poly.type
_entity_poly.pdbx_seq_one_letter_code
_entity_poly.pdbx_strand_id
1 'polypeptide(L)'
;MSNLKMIWTLKSRAGLSEDNFRAIVIGVSGQDSTKSLSELELKKITEVIFKLHPELKKKNWKSRTPEKYPAVSYKERNLATLRTPDQLKYCQDIISAVNFSTKYKELSLDSLSKKTFGKGFERLTRHQEQSLIEALKGILIRSHKEEFESYLRKDLTRNEALNRLLRVILIRKLAV
;
A
#
# COMPACT_ATOMS: atom_id res chain seq x y z
N MET A 1 26.45 -4.12 -18.46
CA MET A 1 25.22 -3.40 -18.85
C MET A 1 25.62 -2.02 -19.33
N SER A 2 25.25 -1.67 -20.55
CA SER A 2 25.94 -0.71 -21.43
C SER A 2 25.92 0.76 -20.94
N ASN A 3 27.12 1.33 -20.84
CA ASN A 3 27.49 2.61 -20.22
C ASN A 3 26.78 3.88 -20.76
N LEU A 4 26.30 3.89 -22.01
CA LEU A 4 25.77 5.10 -22.65
C LEU A 4 24.44 5.59 -22.03
N LYS A 5 23.48 4.68 -21.84
CA LYS A 5 22.16 5.02 -21.26
C LYS A 5 22.30 5.61 -19.87
N MET A 6 23.27 5.11 -19.10
CA MET A 6 23.55 5.59 -17.75
C MET A 6 23.99 7.05 -17.77
N ILE A 7 24.87 7.44 -18.69
CA ILE A 7 25.35 8.82 -18.81
C ILE A 7 24.20 9.77 -19.18
N TRP A 8 23.33 9.40 -20.13
CA TRP A 8 22.16 10.22 -20.46
C TRP A 8 21.19 10.36 -19.27
N THR A 9 21.06 9.30 -18.47
CA THR A 9 20.25 9.32 -17.24
C THR A 9 20.89 10.24 -16.19
N LEU A 10 22.22 10.19 -16.04
CA LEU A 10 22.97 11.04 -15.11
C LEU A 10 22.90 12.50 -15.54
N LYS A 11 23.04 12.80 -16.84
CA LYS A 11 22.84 14.13 -17.41
C LYS A 11 21.46 14.68 -17.03
N SER A 12 20.40 13.91 -17.28
CA SER A 12 19.04 14.34 -16.96
C SER A 12 18.83 14.57 -15.47
N ARG A 13 19.38 13.70 -14.61
CA ARG A 13 19.28 13.84 -13.15
C ARG A 13 20.11 14.99 -12.58
N ALA A 14 21.24 15.29 -13.21
CA ALA A 14 22.11 16.42 -12.88
C ALA A 14 21.52 17.77 -13.31
N GLY A 15 20.48 17.78 -14.16
CA GLY A 15 19.95 19.01 -14.75
C GLY A 15 20.94 19.69 -15.69
N LEU A 16 21.90 18.95 -16.26
CA LEU A 16 22.90 19.51 -17.18
C LEU A 16 22.24 19.87 -18.52
N SER A 17 22.49 21.10 -18.99
CA SER A 17 22.15 21.50 -20.35
C SER A 17 22.90 20.64 -21.38
N GLU A 18 22.37 20.59 -22.61
CA GLU A 18 23.01 19.86 -23.71
C GLU A 18 24.44 20.35 -23.95
N ASP A 19 24.65 21.67 -23.94
CA ASP A 19 25.95 22.28 -24.23
C ASP A 19 26.99 21.97 -23.15
N ASN A 20 26.61 22.05 -21.87
CA ASN A 20 27.49 21.71 -20.75
C ASN A 20 27.85 20.22 -20.76
N PHE A 21 26.89 19.37 -21.12
CA PHE A 21 27.12 17.94 -21.26
C PHE A 21 28.08 17.62 -22.42
N ARG A 22 27.91 18.27 -23.58
CA ARG A 22 28.83 18.12 -24.71
C ARG A 22 30.23 18.62 -24.41
N ALA A 23 30.36 19.73 -23.68
CA ALA A 23 31.67 20.22 -23.23
C ALA A 23 32.40 19.18 -22.36
N ILE A 24 31.68 18.46 -21.49
CA ILE A 24 32.26 17.36 -20.68
C ILE A 24 32.68 16.19 -21.58
N VAL A 25 31.86 15.84 -22.59
CA VAL A 25 32.18 14.76 -23.53
C VAL A 25 33.43 15.11 -24.34
N ILE A 26 33.46 16.30 -24.97
CA ILE A 26 34.59 16.80 -25.74
C ILE A 26 35.85 16.89 -24.87
N GLY A 27 35.73 17.36 -23.62
CA GLY A 27 36.86 17.45 -22.69
C GLY A 27 37.46 16.11 -22.27
N VAL A 28 36.70 15.00 -22.39
CA VAL A 28 37.16 13.66 -21.99
C VAL A 28 37.59 12.81 -23.19
N SER A 29 36.89 12.89 -24.33
CA SER A 29 37.14 12.04 -25.51
C SER A 29 37.66 12.80 -26.73
N GLY A 30 37.62 14.13 -26.75
CA GLY A 30 37.93 14.94 -27.93
C GLY A 30 36.90 14.81 -29.05
N GLN A 31 35.77 14.12 -28.83
CA GLN A 31 34.71 13.88 -29.81
C GLN A 31 33.45 14.66 -29.44
N ASP A 32 32.77 15.23 -30.43
CA ASP A 32 31.48 15.92 -30.24
C ASP A 32 30.30 14.94 -30.09
N SER A 33 30.49 13.67 -30.46
CA SER A 33 29.46 12.63 -30.45
C SER A 33 29.67 11.62 -29.34
N THR A 34 28.58 11.23 -28.68
CA THR A 34 28.59 10.14 -27.69
C THR A 34 28.50 8.75 -28.33
N LYS A 35 28.35 8.64 -29.65
CA LYS A 35 28.07 7.36 -30.34
C LYS A 35 29.26 6.40 -30.40
N SER A 36 30.49 6.93 -30.41
CA SER A 36 31.74 6.18 -30.61
C SER A 36 32.63 6.14 -29.35
N LEU A 37 32.06 6.41 -28.17
CA LEU A 37 32.83 6.45 -26.93
C LEU A 37 33.22 5.04 -26.45
N SER A 38 34.48 4.88 -26.08
CA SER A 38 35.03 3.69 -25.44
C SER A 38 34.52 3.54 -24.00
N GLU A 39 34.59 2.32 -23.46
CA GLU A 39 34.13 2.06 -22.09
C GLU A 39 34.90 2.87 -21.03
N LEU A 40 36.19 3.15 -21.28
CA LEU A 40 37.03 3.97 -20.41
C LEU A 40 36.62 5.44 -20.42
N GLU A 41 36.31 6.00 -21.58
CA GLU A 41 35.81 7.37 -21.71
C GLU A 41 34.46 7.54 -21.03
N LEU A 42 33.57 6.56 -21.19
CA LEU A 42 32.26 6.56 -20.54
C LEU A 42 32.36 6.52 -19.00
N LYS A 43 33.32 5.76 -18.45
CA LYS A 43 33.62 5.74 -17.01
C LYS A 43 34.15 7.09 -16.53
N LYS A 44 35.12 7.69 -17.25
CA LYS A 44 35.66 9.02 -16.93
C LYS A 44 34.58 10.10 -16.95
N ILE A 45 33.70 10.11 -17.96
CA ILE A 45 32.57 11.06 -18.03
C ILE A 45 31.65 10.87 -16.81
N THR A 46 31.34 9.63 -16.44
CA THR A 46 30.53 9.31 -15.27
C THR A 46 31.18 9.84 -13.98
N GLU A 47 32.48 9.64 -13.81
CA GLU A 47 33.25 10.15 -12.67
C GLU A 47 33.24 11.68 -12.59
N VAL A 48 33.41 12.37 -13.73
CA VAL A 48 33.32 13.83 -13.80
C VAL A 48 31.94 14.31 -13.38
N ILE A 49 30.87 13.68 -13.89
CA ILE A 49 29.49 14.04 -13.50
C ILE A 49 29.29 13.81 -12.00
N PHE A 50 29.76 12.71 -11.42
CA PHE A 50 29.66 12.48 -9.98
C PHE A 50 30.53 13.42 -9.14
N LYS A 51 31.64 13.93 -9.69
CA LYS A 51 32.47 14.94 -9.02
C LYS A 51 31.77 16.30 -8.97
N LEU A 52 31.07 16.66 -10.06
CA LEU A 52 30.28 17.89 -10.15
C LEU A 52 28.98 17.80 -9.35
N HIS A 53 28.36 16.61 -9.34
CA HIS A 53 27.07 16.33 -8.70
C HIS A 53 27.18 15.16 -7.71
N PRO A 54 27.87 15.34 -6.57
CA PRO A 54 28.08 14.29 -5.57
C PRO A 54 26.76 13.77 -4.96
N GLU A 55 25.67 14.54 -5.03
CA GLU A 55 24.31 14.13 -4.65
C GLU A 55 23.79 12.94 -5.46
N LEU A 56 24.22 12.79 -6.72
CA LEU A 56 23.83 11.67 -7.59
C LEU A 56 24.52 10.36 -7.18
N LYS A 57 25.59 10.44 -6.39
CA LYS A 57 26.34 9.29 -5.88
C LYS A 57 25.61 8.57 -4.74
N LYS A 58 24.46 9.07 -4.25
CA LYS A 58 23.84 8.55 -3.03
C LYS A 58 23.26 7.13 -3.15
N LYS A 59 24.02 6.25 -2.47
CA LYS A 59 23.72 5.05 -1.68
C LYS A 59 22.96 3.89 -2.34
N ASN A 60 23.69 2.77 -2.40
CA ASN A 60 23.21 1.40 -2.49
C ASN A 60 21.82 1.22 -1.84
N TRP A 61 20.91 0.77 -2.68
CA TRP A 61 19.49 0.47 -2.49
C TRP A 61 19.22 -0.63 -1.43
N LYS A 62 19.76 -0.51 -0.21
CA LYS A 62 19.38 -1.40 0.92
C LYS A 62 17.99 -1.06 1.48
N SER A 63 17.36 0.02 1.04
CA SER A 63 16.02 0.47 1.46
C SER A 63 14.95 0.22 0.38
N ARG A 64 14.96 -0.96 -0.26
CA ARG A 64 13.80 -1.45 -1.02
C ARG A 64 12.66 -1.93 -0.12
N THR A 65 12.86 -1.94 1.19
CA THR A 65 11.73 -2.02 2.10
C THR A 65 11.09 -0.63 2.04
N PRO A 66 9.81 -0.50 1.62
CA PRO A 66 9.05 0.72 1.91
C PRO A 66 9.29 1.03 3.39
N GLU A 67 9.46 2.30 3.77
CA GLU A 67 9.42 2.67 5.19
C GLU A 67 8.11 2.08 5.75
N LYS A 68 8.22 0.90 6.37
CA LYS A 68 7.10 0.29 7.05
C LYS A 68 6.86 1.25 8.19
N TYR A 69 5.64 1.80 8.25
CA TYR A 69 5.17 2.51 9.42
C TYR A 69 5.72 1.81 10.67
N PRO A 70 6.37 2.55 11.60
CA PRO A 70 7.01 1.94 12.75
C PRO A 70 6.00 0.99 13.38
N ALA A 71 6.42 -0.27 13.55
CA ALA A 71 5.54 -1.27 14.11
C ALA A 71 5.06 -0.75 15.47
N VAL A 72 3.73 -0.71 15.67
CA VAL A 72 3.12 -0.28 16.92
C VAL A 72 3.82 -0.99 18.07
N SER A 73 4.38 -0.22 19.00
CA SER A 73 5.20 -0.77 20.07
C SER A 73 4.35 -1.73 20.90
N TYR A 74 4.99 -2.73 21.52
CA TYR A 74 4.28 -3.74 22.30
C TYR A 74 3.39 -3.12 23.40
N LYS A 75 3.81 -1.99 23.96
CA LYS A 75 3.06 -1.23 24.98
C LYS A 75 1.80 -0.55 24.41
N GLU A 76 1.87 -0.09 23.15
CA GLU A 76 0.74 0.56 22.47
C GLU A 76 -0.29 -0.44 21.93
N ARG A 77 0.06 -1.71 21.74
CA ARG A 77 -0.86 -2.76 21.27
C ARG A 77 -2.04 -3.02 22.22
N ASN A 78 -1.86 -2.70 23.50
CA ASN A 78 -2.87 -2.88 24.54
C ASN A 78 -3.73 -1.62 24.77
N LEU A 79 -3.43 -0.52 24.09
CA LEU A 79 -4.24 0.68 24.18
C LEU A 79 -5.59 0.47 23.50
N ALA A 80 -6.60 1.14 24.03
CA ALA A 80 -7.91 1.21 23.38
C ALA A 80 -7.76 1.84 21.99
N THR A 81 -8.46 1.30 21.01
CA THR A 81 -8.40 1.81 19.64
C THR A 81 -9.09 3.16 19.56
N LEU A 82 -8.37 4.19 19.13
CA LEU A 82 -8.99 5.42 18.65
C LEU A 82 -9.53 5.18 17.24
N ARG A 83 -10.85 5.25 17.07
CA ARG A 83 -11.53 4.98 15.81
C ARG A 83 -11.84 6.26 15.08
N THR A 84 -11.59 6.28 13.78
CA THR A 84 -12.12 7.34 12.93
C THR A 84 -13.63 7.14 12.70
N PRO A 85 -14.39 8.20 12.38
CA PRO A 85 -15.81 8.08 12.04
C PRO A 85 -16.07 7.05 10.93
N ASP A 86 -15.21 6.99 9.91
CA ASP A 86 -15.31 6.02 8.82
C ASP A 86 -15.14 4.57 9.29
N GLN A 87 -14.21 4.33 10.23
CA GLN A 87 -14.01 3.00 10.82
C GLN A 87 -15.22 2.58 11.64
N LEU A 88 -15.81 3.50 12.40
CA LEU A 88 -17.03 3.23 13.17
C LEU A 88 -18.19 2.88 12.25
N LYS A 89 -18.39 3.66 11.18
CA LYS A 89 -19.41 3.41 10.16
C LYS A 89 -19.22 2.05 9.50
N TYR A 90 -17.99 1.71 9.12
CA TYR A 90 -17.68 0.40 8.53
C TYR A 90 -18.04 -0.76 9.46
N CYS A 91 -17.75 -0.65 10.75
CA CYS A 91 -18.13 -1.67 11.75
C CYS A 91 -19.65 -1.79 11.90
N GLN A 92 -20.37 -0.67 11.90
CA GLN A 92 -21.84 -0.64 11.93
C GLN A 92 -22.46 -1.25 10.67
N ASP A 93 -21.88 -0.96 9.51
CA ASP A 93 -22.29 -1.49 8.20
C ASP A 93 -22.14 -3.02 8.15
N ILE A 94 -21.00 -3.56 8.61
CA ILE A 94 -20.78 -5.01 8.69
C ILE A 94 -21.81 -5.68 9.59
N ILE A 95 -22.03 -5.16 10.80
CA ILE A 95 -23.00 -5.76 11.73
C ILE A 95 -24.42 -5.67 11.17
N SER A 96 -24.78 -4.55 10.56
CA SER A 96 -26.07 -4.37 9.90
C SER A 96 -26.28 -5.41 8.80
N ALA A 97 -25.25 -5.63 7.97
CA ALA A 97 -25.28 -6.63 6.92
C ALA A 97 -25.38 -8.05 7.49
N VAL A 98 -24.67 -8.37 8.57
CA VAL A 98 -24.75 -9.68 9.23
C VAL A 98 -26.16 -9.93 9.78
N ASN A 99 -26.73 -8.97 10.50
CA ASN A 99 -28.08 -9.09 11.05
C ASN A 99 -29.13 -9.25 9.98
N PHE A 100 -28.99 -8.56 8.84
CA PHE A 100 -29.90 -8.71 7.70
C PHE A 100 -29.74 -10.07 7.00
N SER A 101 -28.51 -10.58 6.93
CA SER A 101 -28.17 -11.79 6.18
C SER A 101 -28.40 -13.10 6.94
N THR A 102 -28.66 -13.03 8.25
CA THR A 102 -28.69 -14.20 9.12
C THR A 102 -29.90 -14.16 10.03
N LYS A 103 -30.22 -15.30 10.66
CA LYS A 103 -31.26 -15.37 11.69
C LYS A 103 -30.79 -14.85 13.06
N TYR A 104 -29.63 -14.18 13.13
CA TYR A 104 -29.16 -13.62 14.39
C TYR A 104 -30.11 -12.50 14.83
N LYS A 105 -30.71 -12.64 16.02
CA LYS A 105 -31.53 -11.59 16.63
C LYS A 105 -30.63 -10.42 17.03
N GLU A 106 -30.73 -9.30 16.30
CA GLU A 106 -30.22 -7.97 16.67
C GLU A 106 -28.83 -7.96 17.34
N LEU A 107 -27.85 -8.55 16.68
CA LEU A 107 -26.49 -8.59 17.18
C LEU A 107 -25.91 -7.17 17.18
N SER A 108 -25.28 -6.74 18.29
CA SER A 108 -24.69 -5.42 18.41
C SER A 108 -23.18 -5.52 18.64
N LEU A 109 -22.44 -4.46 18.27
CA LEU A 109 -20.97 -4.44 18.44
C LEU A 109 -20.61 -4.63 19.91
N ASP A 110 -21.37 -4.00 20.80
CA ASP A 110 -21.11 -4.06 22.24
C ASP A 110 -21.47 -5.42 22.86
N SER A 111 -22.59 -6.02 22.45
CA SER A 111 -22.97 -7.35 22.96
C SER A 111 -21.98 -8.42 22.53
N LEU A 112 -21.51 -8.36 21.27
CA LEU A 112 -20.49 -9.27 20.76
C LEU A 112 -19.14 -9.05 21.44
N SER A 113 -18.72 -7.80 21.61
CA SER A 113 -17.46 -7.45 22.27
C SER A 113 -17.43 -7.93 23.72
N LYS A 114 -18.51 -7.71 24.46
CA LYS A 114 -18.66 -8.18 25.85
C LYS A 114 -18.61 -9.70 25.93
N LYS A 115 -19.29 -10.41 25.03
CA LYS A 115 -19.30 -11.88 25.00
C LYS A 115 -17.94 -12.48 24.67
N THR A 116 -17.20 -11.88 23.74
CA THR A 116 -15.92 -12.43 23.26
C THR A 116 -14.73 -12.00 24.11
N PHE A 117 -14.70 -10.76 24.60
CA PHE A 117 -13.53 -10.18 25.26
C PHE A 117 -13.81 -9.64 26.68
N GLY A 118 -15.04 -9.76 27.18
CA GLY A 118 -15.41 -9.31 28.52
C GLY A 118 -15.50 -7.78 28.69
N LYS A 119 -15.42 -7.01 27.60
CA LYS A 119 -15.45 -5.54 27.63
C LYS A 119 -16.17 -4.96 26.42
N GLY A 120 -16.65 -3.72 26.57
CA GLY A 120 -17.39 -3.04 25.52
C GLY A 120 -16.55 -2.69 24.30
N PHE A 121 -17.22 -2.47 23.16
CA PHE A 121 -16.57 -2.25 21.85
C PHE A 121 -15.56 -1.10 21.88
N GLU A 122 -15.92 -0.01 22.55
CA GLU A 122 -15.08 1.19 22.69
C GLU A 122 -13.72 0.89 23.36
N ARG A 123 -13.69 -0.09 24.27
CA ARG A 123 -12.50 -0.47 25.06
C ARG A 123 -11.67 -1.58 24.40
N LEU A 124 -12.03 -2.02 23.20
CA LEU A 124 -11.26 -3.00 22.46
C LEU A 124 -9.93 -2.42 21.99
N THR A 125 -8.89 -3.26 22.03
CA THR A 125 -7.61 -2.96 21.38
C THR A 125 -7.73 -3.19 19.88
N ARG A 126 -6.77 -2.65 19.10
CA ARG A 126 -6.82 -2.74 17.63
C ARG A 126 -6.88 -4.19 17.16
N HIS A 127 -6.15 -5.08 17.83
CA HIS A 127 -6.13 -6.50 17.52
C HIS A 127 -7.46 -7.19 17.83
N GLN A 128 -8.09 -6.85 18.96
CA GLN A 128 -9.38 -7.43 19.36
C GLN A 128 -10.50 -6.99 18.42
N GLU A 129 -10.51 -5.71 18.05
CA GLU A 129 -11.43 -5.17 17.06
C GLU A 129 -11.22 -5.83 15.69
N GLN A 130 -9.98 -5.92 15.21
CA GLN A 130 -9.70 -6.57 13.93
C GLN A 130 -10.13 -8.04 13.95
N SER A 131 -9.89 -8.76 15.05
CA SER A 131 -10.33 -10.14 15.22
C SER A 131 -11.85 -10.27 15.14
N LEU A 132 -12.59 -9.35 15.77
CA LEU A 132 -14.05 -9.31 15.71
C LEU A 132 -14.56 -9.01 14.30
N ILE A 133 -13.94 -8.03 13.61
CA ILE A 133 -14.27 -7.68 12.23
C ILE A 133 -14.05 -8.89 11.30
N GLU A 134 -12.90 -9.58 11.39
CA GLU A 134 -12.63 -10.74 10.54
C GLU A 134 -13.60 -11.90 10.80
N ALA A 135 -14.01 -12.10 12.06
CA ALA A 135 -15.04 -13.08 12.39
C ALA A 135 -16.39 -12.75 11.71
N LEU A 136 -16.81 -11.47 11.76
CA LEU A 136 -18.04 -11.01 11.12
C LEU A 136 -17.98 -11.12 9.59
N LYS A 137 -16.84 -10.77 8.97
CA LYS A 137 -16.60 -10.98 7.53
C LYS A 137 -16.73 -12.46 7.18
N GLY A 138 -16.16 -13.35 7.99
CA GLY A 138 -16.27 -14.79 7.81
C GLY A 138 -17.72 -15.28 7.86
N ILE A 139 -18.54 -14.72 8.76
CA ILE A 139 -19.98 -15.01 8.82
C ILE A 139 -20.66 -14.59 7.51
N LEU A 140 -20.45 -13.34 7.05
CA LEU A 140 -21.03 -12.85 5.80
C LEU A 140 -20.66 -13.71 4.59
N ILE A 141 -19.38 -14.06 4.46
CA ILE A 141 -18.90 -14.90 3.36
C ILE A 141 -19.58 -16.27 3.41
N ARG A 142 -19.76 -16.88 4.59
CA ARG A 142 -20.44 -18.18 4.71
C ARG A 142 -21.92 -18.08 4.37
N SER A 143 -22.58 -17.02 4.79
CA SER A 143 -24.01 -16.80 4.51
C SER A 143 -24.31 -16.52 3.04
N HIS A 144 -23.36 -15.92 2.31
CA HIS A 144 -23.49 -15.56 0.89
C HIS A 144 -22.41 -16.21 0.02
N LYS A 145 -22.09 -17.47 0.32
CA LYS A 145 -20.96 -18.17 -0.30
C LYS A 145 -21.02 -18.14 -1.83
N GLU A 146 -22.17 -18.44 -2.42
CA GLU A 146 -22.33 -18.51 -3.87
C GLU A 146 -22.14 -17.14 -4.54
N GLU A 147 -22.75 -16.08 -3.99
CA GLU A 147 -22.57 -14.72 -4.50
C GLU A 147 -21.10 -14.27 -4.36
N PHE A 148 -20.46 -14.57 -3.24
CA PHE A 148 -19.07 -14.22 -2.99
C PHE A 148 -18.10 -14.92 -3.96
N GLU A 149 -18.26 -16.23 -4.15
CA GLU A 149 -17.48 -17.01 -5.13
C GLU A 149 -17.71 -16.51 -6.57
N SER A 150 -18.93 -16.06 -6.90
CA SER A 150 -19.21 -15.45 -8.21
C SER A 150 -18.42 -14.16 -8.44
N TYR A 151 -18.15 -13.37 -7.39
CA TYR A 151 -17.32 -12.18 -7.50
C TYR A 151 -15.84 -12.53 -7.64
N LEU A 152 -15.35 -13.55 -6.92
CA LEU A 152 -13.96 -14.00 -7.07
C LEU A 152 -13.67 -14.52 -8.49
N ARG A 153 -14.64 -15.19 -9.13
CA ARG A 153 -14.52 -15.65 -10.52
C ARG A 153 -14.46 -14.52 -11.56
N LYS A 154 -14.79 -13.29 -11.18
CA LYS A 154 -14.72 -12.09 -12.04
C LYS A 154 -13.40 -11.32 -11.86
N ASP A 155 -12.36 -12.00 -11.39
CA ASP A 155 -11.03 -11.44 -11.11
C ASP A 155 -11.00 -10.32 -10.05
N LEU A 156 -12.00 -10.25 -9.16
CA LEU A 156 -11.96 -9.35 -8.00
C LEU A 156 -11.03 -9.92 -6.92
N THR A 157 -10.25 -9.04 -6.29
CA THR A 157 -9.54 -9.43 -5.06
C THR A 157 -10.54 -9.75 -3.94
N ARG A 158 -10.11 -10.55 -2.96
CA ARG A 158 -10.95 -10.93 -1.80
C ARG A 158 -11.58 -9.71 -1.10
N ASN A 159 -10.82 -8.62 -0.98
CA ASN A 159 -11.28 -7.39 -0.34
C ASN A 159 -12.31 -6.65 -1.21
N GLU A 160 -12.11 -6.59 -2.51
CA GLU A 160 -13.07 -5.97 -3.44
C GLU A 160 -14.37 -6.77 -3.51
N ALA A 161 -14.28 -8.10 -3.59
CA ALA A 161 -15.42 -9.00 -3.56
C ALA A 161 -16.24 -8.82 -2.26
N LEU A 162 -15.56 -8.72 -1.11
CA LEU A 162 -16.21 -8.49 0.18
C LEU A 162 -16.88 -7.12 0.23
N ASN A 163 -16.20 -6.06 -0.21
CA ASN A 163 -16.77 -4.71 -0.25
C ASN A 163 -17.98 -4.63 -1.19
N ARG A 164 -17.92 -5.34 -2.32
CA ARG A 164 -19.04 -5.42 -3.27
C ARG A 164 -20.23 -6.18 -2.66
N LEU A 165 -19.98 -7.32 -2.03
CA LEU A 165 -21.00 -8.07 -1.31
C LEU A 165 -21.65 -7.22 -0.21
N LEU A 166 -20.85 -6.55 0.61
CA LEU A 166 -21.34 -5.67 1.67
C LEU A 166 -22.25 -4.57 1.11
N ARG A 167 -21.83 -3.89 0.04
CA ARG A 167 -22.65 -2.86 -0.64
C ARG A 167 -23.97 -3.42 -1.14
N VAL A 168 -23.96 -4.58 -1.80
CA VAL A 168 -25.18 -5.21 -2.32
C VAL A 168 -26.15 -5.54 -1.19
N ILE A 169 -25.67 -6.11 -0.08
CA ILE A 169 -26.50 -6.43 1.08
C ILE A 169 -27.12 -5.17 1.69
N LEU A 170 -26.32 -4.11 1.87
CA LEU A 170 -26.82 -2.85 2.42
C LEU A 170 -27.85 -2.18 1.52
N ILE A 171 -27.66 -2.22 0.18
CA ILE A 171 -28.64 -1.72 -0.77
C ILE A 171 -29.94 -2.55 -0.70
N ARG A 172 -29.84 -3.88 -0.64
CA ARG A 172 -31.01 -4.76 -0.49
C ARG A 172 -31.79 -4.44 0.80
N LYS A 173 -31.08 -4.18 1.91
CA LYS A 173 -31.69 -3.75 3.17
C LYS A 173 -32.46 -2.43 3.04
N LEU A 174 -31.94 -1.46 2.28
CA LEU A 174 -32.61 -0.16 2.07
C LEU A 174 -33.85 -0.27 1.17
N ALA A 175 -33.96 -1.33 0.37
CA ALA A 175 -35.09 -1.57 -0.52
C ALA A 175 -36.25 -2.35 0.14
N VAL A 176 -36.09 -2.74 1.41
CA VAL A 176 -37.10 -3.43 2.26
C VAL A 176 -37.61 -2.45 3.30
#